data_AF-A0A0R3KY15-F1
#
_entry.id   AF-A0A0R3KY15-F1
#
_cell.length_a   1.000
_cell.length_b   1.000
_cell.length_c   1.000
_cell.angle_alpha   90.00
_cell.angle_beta   90.00
_cell.angle_gamma   90.00
#
_symmetry.space_group_name_H-M   'P 1'
#
loop_
_entity.id
_entity.type
_entity.pdbx_description
1 polymer ?
#
loop_
_entity_poly.entity_id
_entity_poly.type
_entity_poly.pdbx_seq_one_letter_code
_entity_poly.pdbx_strand_id
1 'polypeptide(L)'
;MDFLKRAAFVLGGIFLGINLINYFVMGHTGDYLPGGERMGEWRAAKIREACYPALEAPERDGLLPKLSTDTHRVDWRDLDRTRDMTAALNCYLVTHPNAVCERNNRAYIVDYINHYFAKFDEMMNTAKRYGEAEMSTVRKLWDSPRNRAINAALLQDTSSGRLIKADFGWSVPTAMKPMLDRYKGTSDNCPKA
;
A
#
# COMPACT_ATOMS: atom_id res chain seq x y z
N MET A 1 48.38 1.51 -5.84
CA MET A 1 47.15 2.07 -5.21
C MET A 1 45.98 2.28 -6.17
N ASP A 2 46.17 2.19 -7.50
CA ASP A 2 45.09 2.49 -8.47
C ASP A 2 44.18 1.28 -8.81
N PHE A 3 44.70 0.06 -8.68
CA PHE A 3 43.97 -1.17 -9.02
C PHE A 3 42.84 -1.49 -8.02
N LEU A 4 43.08 -1.29 -6.71
CA LEU A 4 42.09 -1.51 -5.65
C LEU A 4 40.90 -0.54 -5.74
N LYS A 5 41.15 0.73 -6.14
CA LYS A 5 40.08 1.72 -6.35
C LYS A 5 39.23 1.39 -7.57
N ARG A 6 39.86 0.92 -8.66
CA ARG A 6 39.13 0.47 -9.86
C ARG A 6 38.32 -0.80 -9.58
N ALA A 7 38.87 -1.75 -8.83
CA ALA A 7 38.15 -2.95 -8.40
C ALA A 7 36.94 -2.60 -7.51
N ALA A 8 37.11 -1.68 -6.54
CA ALA A 8 36.01 -1.22 -5.70
C ALA A 8 34.92 -0.47 -6.49
N PHE A 9 35.30 0.33 -7.49
CA PHE A 9 34.35 1.04 -8.34
C PHE A 9 33.58 0.08 -9.26
N VAL A 10 34.26 -0.91 -9.84
CA VAL A 10 33.61 -1.95 -10.67
C VAL A 10 32.70 -2.82 -9.82
N LEU A 11 33.12 -3.25 -8.64
CA LEU A 11 32.28 -4.03 -7.73
C LEU A 11 31.09 -3.23 -7.19
N GLY A 12 31.29 -1.95 -6.86
CA GLY A 12 30.21 -1.05 -6.45
C GLY A 12 29.22 -0.77 -7.60
N GLY A 13 29.72 -0.63 -8.83
CA GLY A 13 28.90 -0.46 -10.03
C GLY A 13 28.09 -1.72 -10.39
N ILE A 14 28.69 -2.90 -10.25
CA ILE A 14 27.98 -4.18 -10.41
C ILE A 14 26.92 -4.34 -9.32
N PHE A 15 27.24 -4.01 -8.07
CA PHE A 15 26.29 -4.12 -6.97
C PHE A 15 25.10 -3.16 -7.15
N LEU A 16 25.35 -1.89 -7.46
CA LEU A 16 24.30 -0.91 -7.75
C LEU A 16 23.52 -1.27 -9.01
N GLY A 17 24.19 -1.74 -10.05
CA GLY A 17 23.58 -2.15 -11.31
C GLY A 17 22.66 -3.36 -11.16
N ILE A 18 23.09 -4.39 -10.43
CA ILE A 18 22.26 -5.58 -10.16
C ILE A 18 21.05 -5.20 -9.30
N ASN A 19 21.21 -4.33 -8.30
CA ASN A 19 20.09 -3.86 -7.49
C ASN A 19 19.11 -3.00 -8.31
N LEU A 20 19.59 -2.14 -9.21
CA LEU A 20 18.75 -1.34 -10.10
C LEU A 20 18.05 -2.19 -11.17
N ILE A 21 18.74 -3.18 -11.73
CA ILE A 21 18.15 -4.10 -12.72
C ILE A 21 17.09 -4.97 -12.03
N ASN A 22 17.34 -5.47 -10.83
CA ASN A 22 16.33 -6.19 -10.06
C ASN A 22 15.15 -5.28 -9.68
N TYR A 23 15.41 -4.02 -9.34
CA TYR A 23 14.37 -3.01 -9.08
C TYR A 23 13.48 -2.76 -10.30
N PHE A 24 14.05 -2.68 -11.50
CA PHE A 24 13.32 -2.41 -12.75
C PHE A 24 12.72 -3.65 -13.41
N VAL A 25 13.33 -4.84 -13.27
CA VAL A 25 12.93 -6.07 -13.97
C VAL A 25 12.03 -6.96 -13.11
N MET A 26 12.25 -7.05 -11.79
CA MET A 26 11.47 -7.95 -10.92
C MET A 26 10.33 -7.26 -10.16
N GLY A 27 10.17 -5.94 -10.26
CA GLY A 27 8.99 -5.22 -9.77
C GLY A 27 8.70 -5.41 -8.28
N HIS A 28 9.18 -4.48 -7.43
CA HIS A 28 8.72 -4.27 -6.04
C HIS A 28 8.42 -5.53 -5.19
N THR A 29 9.20 -6.60 -5.31
CA THR A 29 9.20 -7.71 -4.34
C THR A 29 10.43 -7.63 -3.45
N GLY A 30 10.26 -7.08 -2.24
CA GLY A 30 11.05 -7.46 -1.06
C GLY A 30 12.38 -6.74 -0.79
N ASP A 31 12.40 -5.99 0.32
CA ASP A 31 13.37 -6.16 1.42
C ASP A 31 14.86 -5.73 1.29
N TYR A 32 15.28 -4.92 0.32
CA TYR A 32 16.71 -4.54 0.22
C TYR A 32 17.08 -3.07 0.47
N LEU A 33 16.14 -2.22 0.91
CA LEU A 33 16.50 -0.90 1.44
C LEU A 33 16.58 -0.96 2.97
N PRO A 34 17.68 -0.49 3.60
CA PRO A 34 17.72 -0.35 5.06
C PRO A 34 16.56 0.55 5.46
N GLY A 35 15.56 -0.05 6.10
CA GLY A 35 14.37 0.67 6.56
C GLY A 35 14.81 1.78 7.49
N GLY A 36 14.55 3.03 7.12
CA GLY A 36 14.72 4.14 8.04
C GLY A 36 13.93 3.87 9.32
N GLU A 37 14.38 4.41 10.46
CA GLU A 37 13.75 4.25 11.78
C GLU A 37 12.24 4.49 11.79
N ARG A 38 11.73 5.22 10.78
CA ARG A 38 10.31 5.49 10.54
C ARG A 38 9.48 4.21 10.33
N MET A 39 10.01 3.19 9.64
CA MET A 39 9.26 1.96 9.32
C MET A 39 9.14 0.99 10.50
N GLY A 40 9.90 1.20 11.58
CA GLY A 40 9.98 0.28 12.71
C GLY A 40 10.64 -1.05 12.38
N GLU A 41 10.98 -1.82 13.41
CA GLU A 41 11.63 -3.12 13.23
C GLU A 41 10.60 -4.17 12.77
N TRP A 42 10.85 -4.80 11.62
CA TRP A 42 9.95 -5.82 11.06
C TRP A 42 9.74 -7.01 12.00
N ARG A 43 10.78 -7.42 12.74
CA ARG A 43 10.72 -8.52 13.73
C ARG A 43 9.84 -8.22 14.93
N ALA A 44 9.59 -6.93 15.19
CA ALA A 44 8.74 -6.48 16.29
C ALA A 44 7.30 -6.16 15.83
N ALA A 45 6.99 -6.40 14.55
CA ALA A 45 5.73 -6.03 13.91
C ALA A 45 4.76 -7.22 13.87
N LYS A 46 4.27 -7.65 15.05
CA LYS A 46 3.40 -8.84 15.21
C LYS A 46 2.15 -8.84 14.32
N ILE A 47 1.57 -7.66 14.06
CA ILE A 47 0.40 -7.56 13.18
C ILE A 47 0.74 -7.86 11.72
N ARG A 48 1.95 -7.53 11.24
CA ARG A 48 2.35 -7.87 9.86
C ARG A 48 2.40 -9.37 9.65
N GLU A 49 2.99 -10.08 10.62
CA GLU A 49 3.01 -11.55 10.62
C GLU A 49 1.60 -12.13 10.70
N ALA A 50 0.74 -11.58 11.57
CA ALA A 50 -0.65 -12.01 11.70
C ALA A 50 -1.49 -11.77 10.43
N CYS A 51 -1.10 -10.81 9.58
CA CYS A 51 -1.76 -10.52 8.32
C CYS A 51 -1.22 -11.30 7.12
N TYR A 52 -0.11 -12.04 7.25
CA TYR A 52 0.39 -12.89 6.15
C TYR A 52 -0.60 -13.97 5.69
N PRO A 53 -1.36 -14.66 6.57
CA PRO A 53 -2.35 -15.64 6.12
C PRO A 53 -3.43 -15.05 5.21
N ALA A 54 -3.78 -13.77 5.37
CA ALA A 54 -4.71 -13.08 4.48
C ALA A 54 -4.16 -12.91 3.04
N LEU A 55 -2.84 -13.02 2.87
CA LEU A 55 -2.11 -12.94 1.60
C LEU A 55 -1.77 -14.32 1.01
N GLU A 56 -1.84 -15.40 1.79
CA GLU A 56 -1.52 -16.76 1.31
C GLU A 56 -2.60 -17.35 0.39
N ALA A 57 -3.86 -16.97 0.59
CA ALA A 57 -4.99 -17.46 -0.18
C ALA A 57 -6.10 -16.39 -0.34
N PRO A 58 -5.80 -15.22 -0.92
CA PRO A 58 -6.75 -14.12 -1.06
C PRO A 58 -7.99 -14.53 -1.88
N GLU A 59 -7.85 -15.45 -2.83
CA GLU A 59 -8.95 -15.96 -3.66
C GLU A 59 -10.09 -16.61 -2.87
N ARG A 60 -9.82 -17.07 -1.64
CA ARG A 60 -10.85 -17.62 -0.73
C ARG A 60 -11.75 -16.55 -0.14
N ASP A 61 -11.30 -15.30 -0.07
CA ASP A 61 -12.13 -14.20 0.40
C ASP A 61 -13.07 -13.72 -0.71
N GLY A 62 -14.30 -14.21 -0.66
CA GLY A 62 -15.35 -13.88 -1.61
C GLY A 62 -15.76 -12.40 -1.63
N LEU A 63 -15.30 -11.60 -0.66
CA LEU A 63 -15.62 -10.18 -0.50
C LEU A 63 -14.53 -9.25 -1.08
N LEU A 64 -13.42 -9.81 -1.56
CA LEU A 64 -12.38 -9.06 -2.26
C LEU A 64 -12.86 -8.53 -3.62
N PRO A 65 -12.13 -7.57 -4.22
CA PRO A 65 -12.40 -7.06 -5.55
C PRO A 65 -12.55 -8.16 -6.59
N LYS A 66 -13.67 -8.10 -7.33
CA LYS A 66 -13.99 -9.01 -8.43
C LYS A 66 -14.46 -8.19 -9.61
N LEU A 67 -14.13 -8.69 -10.80
CA LEU A 67 -14.64 -8.14 -12.04
C LEU A 67 -16.14 -8.39 -12.12
N SER A 68 -16.87 -7.37 -12.57
CA SER A 68 -18.32 -7.45 -12.72
C SER A 68 -18.77 -7.99 -14.08
N THR A 69 -17.84 -8.12 -15.03
CA THR A 69 -18.07 -8.55 -16.40
C THR A 69 -16.86 -9.34 -16.89
N ASP A 70 -17.07 -10.26 -17.84
CA ASP A 70 -15.97 -10.93 -18.55
C ASP A 70 -15.43 -10.08 -19.70
N THR A 71 -16.18 -9.05 -20.11
CA THR A 71 -15.78 -8.08 -21.13
C THR A 71 -15.13 -6.88 -20.46
N HIS A 72 -13.81 -6.95 -20.26
CA HIS A 72 -12.99 -5.86 -19.70
C HIS A 72 -11.56 -5.91 -20.26
N ARG A 73 -10.76 -4.87 -19.98
CA ARG A 73 -9.35 -4.78 -20.36
C ARG A 73 -8.39 -4.70 -19.16
N VAL A 74 -8.91 -4.74 -17.94
CA VAL A 74 -8.10 -4.89 -16.72
C VAL A 74 -7.16 -6.09 -16.83
N ASP A 75 -5.86 -5.85 -16.66
CA ASP A 75 -4.83 -6.90 -16.63
C ASP A 75 -5.04 -7.81 -15.41
N TRP A 76 -4.84 -9.12 -15.58
CA TRP A 76 -4.98 -10.08 -14.49
C TRP A 76 -3.99 -9.81 -13.36
N ARG A 77 -2.77 -9.32 -13.65
CA ARG A 77 -1.78 -8.93 -12.64
C ARG A 77 -2.25 -7.73 -11.84
N ASP A 78 -2.94 -6.79 -12.48
CA ASP A 78 -3.52 -5.64 -11.79
C ASP A 78 -4.65 -6.07 -10.87
N LEU A 79 -5.47 -7.03 -11.31
CA LEU A 79 -6.54 -7.63 -10.50
C LEU A 79 -5.98 -8.37 -9.28
N ASP A 80 -5.00 -9.25 -9.47
CA ASP A 80 -4.40 -10.00 -8.36
C ASP A 80 -3.70 -9.06 -7.38
N ARG A 81 -2.93 -8.10 -7.89
CA ARG A 81 -2.28 -7.09 -7.03
C ARG A 81 -3.29 -6.27 -6.24
N THR A 82 -4.42 -5.91 -6.87
CA THR A 82 -5.51 -5.20 -6.20
C THR A 82 -6.11 -6.04 -5.08
N ARG A 83 -6.35 -7.34 -5.32
CA ARG A 83 -6.87 -8.26 -4.30
C ARG A 83 -5.91 -8.40 -3.13
N ASP A 84 -4.62 -8.58 -3.39
CA ASP A 84 -3.58 -8.68 -2.36
C ASP A 84 -3.54 -7.41 -1.51
N MET A 85 -3.51 -6.24 -2.16
CA MET A 85 -3.49 -4.97 -1.46
C MET A 85 -4.76 -4.76 -0.61
N THR A 86 -5.93 -5.10 -1.14
CA THR A 86 -7.18 -5.02 -0.39
C THR A 86 -7.19 -5.99 0.79
N ALA A 87 -6.72 -7.23 0.62
CA ALA A 87 -6.69 -8.23 1.68
C ALA A 87 -5.79 -7.78 2.84
N ALA A 88 -4.56 -7.37 2.53
CA ALA A 88 -3.62 -6.84 3.52
C ALA A 88 -4.18 -5.61 4.23
N LEU A 89 -4.66 -4.61 3.47
CA LEU A 89 -5.14 -3.37 4.05
C LEU A 89 -6.40 -3.58 4.90
N ASN A 90 -7.29 -4.50 4.50
CA ASN A 90 -8.43 -4.90 5.31
C ASN A 90 -7.99 -5.57 6.62
N CYS A 91 -6.96 -6.42 6.58
CA CYS A 91 -6.40 -7.02 7.79
C CYS A 91 -5.86 -5.93 8.74
N TYR A 92 -5.06 -4.98 8.24
CA TYR A 92 -4.47 -3.92 9.05
C TYR A 92 -5.48 -2.92 9.62
N LEU A 93 -6.49 -2.52 8.85
CA LEU A 93 -7.39 -1.44 9.26
C LEU A 93 -8.70 -1.93 9.87
N VAL A 94 -9.18 -3.10 9.46
CA VAL A 94 -10.50 -3.62 9.84
C VAL A 94 -10.39 -4.75 10.86
N THR A 95 -9.49 -5.71 10.62
CA THR A 95 -9.35 -6.87 11.52
C THR A 95 -8.50 -6.53 12.74
N HIS A 96 -7.43 -5.76 12.56
CA HIS A 96 -6.54 -5.30 13.62
C HIS A 96 -6.56 -3.78 13.73
N PRO A 97 -7.69 -3.13 14.06
CA PRO A 97 -7.83 -1.68 14.00
C PRO A 97 -6.78 -0.95 14.84
N ASN A 98 -6.21 -1.56 15.89
CA ASN A 98 -5.16 -0.98 16.73
C ASN A 98 -3.77 -0.92 16.08
N ALA A 99 -3.55 -1.61 14.97
CA ALA A 99 -2.26 -1.68 14.28
C ALA A 99 -1.75 -0.31 13.82
N VAL A 100 -2.66 0.59 13.45
CA VAL A 100 -2.34 1.98 13.08
C VAL A 100 -1.64 2.74 14.21
N CYS A 101 -1.92 2.40 15.47
CA CYS A 101 -1.32 3.06 16.62
C CYS A 101 -0.04 2.38 17.11
N GLU A 102 0.31 1.22 16.58
CA GLU A 102 1.56 0.57 16.94
C GLU A 102 2.73 1.24 16.21
N ARG A 103 3.74 1.69 16.96
CA ARG A 103 4.92 2.40 16.42
C ARG A 103 5.59 1.62 15.29
N ASN A 104 5.69 0.30 15.43
CA ASN A 104 6.31 -0.57 14.44
C ASN A 104 5.39 -0.89 13.26
N ASN A 105 4.16 -0.40 13.19
CA ASN A 105 3.23 -0.70 12.10
C ASN A 105 2.71 0.53 11.39
N ARG A 106 2.54 1.66 12.10
CA ARG A 106 1.94 2.88 11.57
C ARG A 106 2.53 3.33 10.25
N ALA A 107 3.84 3.48 10.16
CA ALA A 107 4.47 3.96 8.93
C ALA A 107 4.35 2.96 7.78
N TYR A 108 4.39 1.66 8.06
CA TYR A 108 4.18 0.62 7.06
C TYR A 108 2.75 0.63 6.55
N ILE A 109 1.76 0.74 7.44
CA ILE A 109 0.34 0.84 7.06
C ILE A 109 0.10 2.10 6.23
N VAL A 110 0.69 3.23 6.62
CA VAL A 110 0.61 4.49 5.87
C VAL A 110 1.22 4.37 4.48
N ASP A 111 2.39 3.73 4.37
CA ASP A 111 3.00 3.44 3.07
C ASP A 111 2.14 2.50 2.22
N TYR A 112 1.51 1.50 2.84
CA TYR A 112 0.60 0.57 2.18
C TYR A 112 -0.67 1.27 1.67
N ILE A 113 -1.22 2.22 2.44
CA ILE A 113 -2.33 3.07 2.01
C ILE A 113 -1.95 3.88 0.76
N ASN A 114 -0.73 4.43 0.72
CA ASN A 114 -0.24 5.16 -0.46
C ASN A 114 -0.19 4.26 -1.70
N HIS A 115 0.37 3.05 -1.57
CA HIS A 115 0.42 2.08 -2.67
C HIS A 115 -0.97 1.62 -3.12
N TYR A 116 -1.90 1.41 -2.19
CA TYR A 116 -3.28 1.06 -2.50
C TYR A 116 -3.97 2.12 -3.36
N PHE A 117 -3.92 3.40 -2.97
CA PHE A 117 -4.52 4.47 -3.77
C PHE A 117 -3.75 4.77 -5.07
N ALA A 118 -2.43 4.64 -5.06
CA ALA A 118 -1.63 4.75 -6.29
C ALA A 118 -2.04 3.68 -7.31
N LYS A 119 -2.36 2.45 -6.86
CA LYS A 119 -2.81 1.39 -7.75
C LYS A 119 -4.17 1.70 -8.39
N PHE A 120 -5.10 2.26 -7.61
CA PHE A 120 -6.36 2.76 -8.17
C PHE A 120 -6.13 3.80 -9.25
N ASP A 121 -5.31 4.81 -8.97
CA ASP A 121 -5.01 5.88 -9.92
C ASP A 121 -4.31 5.35 -11.18
N GLU A 122 -3.39 4.40 -11.05
CA GLU A 122 -2.74 3.70 -12.18
C GLU A 122 -3.78 2.99 -13.06
N MET A 123 -4.63 2.16 -12.47
CA MET A 123 -5.66 1.42 -13.20
C MET A 123 -6.67 2.36 -13.86
N MET A 124 -7.07 3.44 -13.18
CA MET A 124 -7.96 4.47 -13.75
C MET A 124 -7.31 5.19 -14.93
N ASN A 125 -6.01 5.51 -14.85
CA ASN A 125 -5.28 6.15 -15.94
C ASN A 125 -5.14 5.23 -17.16
N THR A 126 -4.93 3.94 -16.94
CA THR A 126 -4.93 2.94 -18.01
C THR A 126 -6.32 2.78 -18.61
N ALA A 127 -7.35 2.62 -17.78
CA ALA A 127 -8.74 2.49 -18.20
C ALA A 127 -9.24 3.69 -19.02
N LYS A 128 -8.80 4.91 -18.67
CA LYS A 128 -9.12 6.13 -19.41
C LYS A 128 -8.75 6.07 -20.88
N ARG A 129 -7.70 5.32 -21.25
CA ARG A 129 -7.27 5.11 -22.65
C ARG A 129 -8.27 4.27 -23.45
N TYR A 130 -9.12 3.51 -22.76
CA TYR A 130 -10.10 2.59 -23.35
C TYR A 130 -11.55 3.09 -23.20
N GLY A 131 -11.77 4.25 -22.58
CA GLY A 131 -13.06 4.91 -22.49
C GLY A 131 -13.81 4.67 -21.18
N GLU A 132 -14.98 5.31 -21.05
CA GLU A 132 -15.74 5.38 -19.80
C GLU A 132 -16.24 4.00 -19.30
N ALA A 133 -16.50 3.06 -20.22
CA ALA A 133 -16.90 1.71 -19.85
C ALA A 133 -15.81 1.00 -19.02
N GLU A 134 -14.55 1.12 -19.41
CA GLU A 134 -13.43 0.52 -18.69
C GLU A 134 -13.18 1.24 -17.36
N MET A 135 -13.32 2.57 -17.34
CA MET A 135 -13.24 3.35 -16.10
C MET A 135 -14.34 2.93 -15.11
N SER A 136 -15.55 2.67 -15.60
CA SER A 136 -16.65 2.14 -14.79
C SER A 136 -16.31 0.77 -14.20
N THR A 137 -15.69 -0.12 -14.98
CA THR A 137 -15.21 -1.42 -14.49
C THR A 137 -14.21 -1.27 -13.35
N VAL A 138 -13.22 -0.39 -13.48
CA VAL A 138 -12.24 -0.13 -12.39
C VAL A 138 -12.93 0.46 -11.15
N ARG A 139 -13.88 1.39 -11.32
CA ARG A 139 -14.65 1.92 -10.17
C ARG A 139 -15.47 0.84 -9.47
N LYS A 140 -16.11 -0.06 -10.21
CA LYS A 140 -16.84 -1.20 -9.63
C LYS A 140 -15.92 -2.17 -8.89
N LEU A 141 -14.73 -2.41 -9.44
CA LEU A 141 -13.70 -3.20 -8.77
C LEU A 141 -13.32 -2.57 -7.43
N TRP A 142 -13.19 -1.24 -7.41
CA TRP A 142 -12.90 -0.48 -6.19
C TRP A 142 -14.07 -0.36 -5.20
N ASP A 143 -15.30 -0.68 -5.61
CA ASP A 143 -16.50 -0.72 -4.78
C ASP A 143 -16.84 -2.14 -4.27
N SER A 144 -15.81 -2.91 -3.90
CA SER A 144 -15.99 -4.19 -3.22
C SER A 144 -16.40 -4.01 -1.74
N PRO A 145 -17.04 -5.00 -1.09
CA PRO A 145 -17.33 -4.94 0.34
C PRO A 145 -16.10 -4.65 1.21
N ARG A 146 -14.94 -5.24 0.88
CA ARG A 146 -13.68 -5.02 1.61
C ARG A 146 -13.13 -3.62 1.43
N ASN A 147 -13.22 -3.04 0.23
CA ASN A 147 -12.81 -1.66 -0.02
C ASN A 147 -13.73 -0.66 0.67
N ARG A 148 -15.05 -0.92 0.74
CA ARG A 148 -15.97 -0.10 1.55
C ARG A 148 -15.61 -0.13 3.03
N ALA A 149 -15.27 -1.31 3.57
CA ALA A 149 -14.82 -1.44 4.95
C ALA A 149 -13.50 -0.69 5.21
N ILE A 150 -12.54 -0.76 4.29
CA ILE A 150 -11.30 0.03 4.34
C ILE A 150 -11.60 1.53 4.36
N ASN A 151 -12.46 2.02 3.46
CA ASN A 151 -12.83 3.43 3.41
C ASN A 151 -13.50 3.90 4.71
N ALA A 152 -14.36 3.07 5.31
CA ALA A 152 -14.98 3.36 6.60
C ALA A 152 -13.95 3.41 7.74
N ALA A 153 -13.00 2.47 7.78
CA ALA A 153 -11.92 2.46 8.77
C ALA A 153 -11.00 3.67 8.63
N LEU A 154 -10.61 4.03 7.40
CA LEU A 154 -9.80 5.23 7.13
C LEU A 154 -10.51 6.51 7.57
N LEU A 155 -11.83 6.61 7.36
CA LEU A 155 -12.63 7.73 7.85
C LEU A 155 -12.65 7.78 9.37
N GLN A 156 -12.89 6.64 10.01
CA GLN A 156 -12.88 6.54 11.46
C GLN A 156 -11.51 6.96 12.02
N ASP A 157 -10.43 6.36 11.56
CA ASP A 157 -9.07 6.62 12.04
C ASP A 157 -8.64 8.07 11.81
N THR A 158 -9.04 8.67 10.68
CA THR A 158 -8.78 10.08 10.42
C THR A 158 -9.59 10.99 11.35
N SER A 159 -10.89 10.70 11.51
CA SER A 159 -11.78 11.49 12.37
C SER A 159 -11.40 11.42 13.85
N SER A 160 -10.88 10.27 14.30
CA SER A 160 -10.46 10.06 15.68
C SER A 160 -9.02 10.50 15.94
N GLY A 161 -8.28 10.99 14.95
CA GLY A 161 -6.88 11.42 15.09
C GLY A 161 -5.86 10.29 15.23
N ARG A 162 -6.22 9.07 14.80
CA ARG A 162 -5.31 7.90 14.76
C ARG A 162 -4.48 7.86 13.48
N LEU A 163 -5.03 8.42 12.40
CA LEU A 163 -4.31 8.81 11.20
C LEU A 163 -4.40 10.33 11.04
N ILE A 164 -3.26 10.99 10.88
CA ILE A 164 -3.17 12.44 10.72
C ILE A 164 -2.35 12.79 9.49
N LYS A 165 -2.52 14.02 8.99
CA LYS A 165 -1.81 14.51 7.79
C LYS A 165 -0.28 14.36 7.90
N ALA A 166 0.29 14.49 9.10
CA ALA A 166 1.71 14.36 9.34
C ALA A 166 2.25 12.94 9.06
N ASP A 167 1.43 11.90 9.19
CA ASP A 167 1.85 10.51 8.94
C ASP A 167 2.26 10.31 7.47
N PHE A 168 1.46 10.90 6.57
CA PHE A 168 1.60 10.81 5.13
C PHE A 168 2.64 11.78 4.56
N GLY A 169 3.04 12.81 5.30
CA GLY A 169 3.99 13.83 4.82
C GLY A 169 3.55 14.47 3.50
N TRP A 170 4.41 14.46 2.49
CA TRP A 170 4.14 15.02 1.16
C TRP A 170 3.40 14.08 0.22
N SER A 171 3.23 12.80 0.57
CA SER A 171 2.67 11.75 -0.30
C SER A 171 1.22 11.42 0.03
N VAL A 172 0.44 12.38 0.53
CA VAL A 172 -1.00 12.19 0.82
C VAL A 172 -1.75 11.79 -0.46
N PRO A 173 -2.44 10.63 -0.49
CA PRO A 173 -3.24 10.21 -1.63
C PRO A 173 -4.37 11.21 -1.93
N THR A 174 -4.62 11.48 -3.20
CA THR A 174 -5.63 12.48 -3.62
C THR A 174 -7.01 12.18 -3.03
N ALA A 175 -7.40 10.91 -2.99
CA ALA A 175 -8.66 10.45 -2.40
C ALA A 175 -8.79 10.78 -0.90
N MET A 176 -7.68 10.86 -0.15
CA MET A 176 -7.69 11.13 1.28
C MET A 176 -7.57 12.62 1.62
N LYS A 177 -7.10 13.46 0.70
CA LYS A 177 -6.87 14.90 0.96
C LYS A 177 -8.10 15.61 1.56
N PRO A 178 -9.32 15.49 0.99
CA PRO A 178 -10.49 16.18 1.54
C PRO A 178 -10.80 15.75 2.98
N MET A 179 -10.62 14.47 3.29
CA MET A 179 -10.85 13.90 4.61
C MET A 179 -9.81 14.39 5.62
N LEU A 180 -8.53 14.33 5.28
CA LEU A 180 -7.45 14.81 6.14
C LEU A 180 -7.48 16.33 6.36
N ASP A 181 -7.92 17.10 5.35
CA ASP A 181 -8.09 18.54 5.48
C ASP A 181 -9.32 18.89 6.33
N ARG A 182 -10.41 18.11 6.25
CA ARG A 182 -11.61 18.29 7.09
C ARG A 182 -11.30 18.11 8.58
N TYR A 183 -10.43 17.16 8.92
CA TYR A 183 -10.01 16.90 10.30
C TYR A 183 -8.63 17.50 10.61
N LYS A 184 -8.19 18.51 9.84
CA LYS A 184 -6.90 19.14 10.06
C LYS A 184 -6.87 19.80 11.44
N GLY A 185 -5.98 19.32 12.30
CA GLY A 185 -5.80 19.83 13.66
C GLY A 185 -6.19 18.85 14.77
N THR A 186 -6.69 17.65 14.45
CA THR A 186 -6.72 16.56 15.45
C THR A 186 -5.31 16.25 15.92
N SER A 187 -5.14 16.15 17.23
CA SER A 187 -3.94 15.61 17.85
C SER A 187 -3.81 14.12 17.54
N ASP A 188 -2.59 13.63 17.51
CA ASP A 188 -2.34 12.19 17.49
C ASP A 188 -2.92 11.55 18.75
N ASN A 189 -3.97 10.75 18.57
CA ASN A 189 -4.71 10.10 19.64
C ASN A 189 -4.30 8.62 19.81
N CYS A 190 -3.20 8.20 19.18
CA CYS A 190 -2.63 6.91 19.47
C CYS A 190 -1.94 6.91 20.86
N PRO A 191 -2.11 5.84 21.68
CA PRO A 191 -1.42 5.73 22.96
C PRO A 191 0.09 5.87 22.77
N LYS A 192 0.74 6.72 23.57
CA LYS A 192 2.20 6.79 23.59
C LYS A 192 2.71 5.49 24.25
N ALA A 193 3.48 4.72 23.48
CA ALA A 193 4.19 3.54 23.97
C ALA A 193 5.31 3.91 24.95
#